data_AF-A0A954WFN4-F1
#
_entry.id   AF-A0A954WFN4-F1
#
_cell.length_a   1.000
_cell.length_b   1.000
_cell.length_c   1.000
_cell.angle_alpha   90.00
_cell.angle_beta   90.00
_cell.angle_gamma   90.00
#
_symmetry.space_group_name_H-M   'P 1'
#
loop_
_entity.id
_entity.type
_entity.pdbx_description
1 polymer ?
#
loop_
_entity_poly.entity_id
_entity_poly.type
_entity_poly.pdbx_seq_one_letter_code
_entity_poly.pdbx_strand_id
1 'polypeptide(L)' 'KSHSWHPVPTLLVSDCCRFDGLSAFNERQAIHGGLGQFEAQYLMTLALANAGRLGKYGA' A
#
# COMPACT_ATOMS: atom_id res chain seq x y z
N LYS A 1 24.48 8.25 10.19
CA LYS A 1 23.11 7.71 9.95
C LYS A 1 22.46 8.62 8.92
N SER A 2 22.32 8.15 7.69
CA SER A 2 21.70 8.93 6.62
C SER A 2 20.47 8.18 6.13
N HIS A 3 19.37 8.89 5.92
CA HIS A 3 18.24 8.34 5.21
C HIS A 3 18.61 8.17 3.73
N SER A 4 18.05 7.16 3.10
CA SER A 4 18.21 6.93 1.66
C SER A 4 16.94 7.30 0.92
N TRP A 5 17.06 7.56 -0.37
CA TRP A 5 15.95 7.89 -1.27
C TRP A 5 15.15 6.66 -1.73
N HIS A 6 15.57 5.46 -1.34
CA HIS A 6 14.94 4.22 -1.78
C HIS A 6 13.47 4.15 -1.30
N PRO A 7 12.57 3.61 -2.13
CA PRO A 7 11.20 3.36 -1.70
C PRO A 7 11.16 2.38 -0.52
N VAL A 8 10.15 2.53 0.32
CA VAL A 8 9.96 1.71 1.52
C VAL A 8 8.94 0.61 1.23
N PRO A 9 9.25 -0.67 1.52
CA PRO A 9 8.30 -1.75 1.34
C PRO A 9 7.04 -1.50 2.18
N THR A 10 5.87 -1.59 1.56
CA THR A 10 4.58 -1.33 2.21
C THR A 10 3.62 -2.48 1.95
N LEU A 11 2.96 -2.96 3.00
CA LEU A 11 1.95 -4.03 2.95
C LEU A 11 0.63 -3.48 3.52
N LEU A 12 -0.48 -3.73 2.82
CA LEU A 12 -1.82 -3.39 3.27
C LEU A 12 -2.70 -4.64 3.27
N VAL A 13 -3.25 -4.99 4.43
CA VAL A 13 -4.09 -6.18 4.62
C VAL A 13 -5.51 -5.72 4.96
N SER A 14 -6.48 -6.24 4.22
CA SER A 14 -7.92 -6.05 4.46
C SER A 14 -8.68 -7.21 3.83
N ASP A 15 -9.87 -7.52 4.36
CA ASP A 15 -10.78 -8.52 3.80
C ASP A 15 -11.24 -8.16 2.37
N CYS A 16 -11.16 -6.89 2.00
CA CYS A 16 -11.51 -6.38 0.67
C CYS A 16 -10.30 -6.24 -0.26
N CYS A 17 -9.06 -6.45 0.21
CA CYS A 17 -7.86 -6.36 -0.62
C CYS A 17 -7.80 -7.53 -1.61
N ARG A 18 -7.36 -7.27 -2.84
CA ARG A 18 -7.02 -8.33 -3.80
C ARG A 18 -5.63 -8.87 -3.51
N PHE A 19 -5.51 -10.18 -3.30
CA PHE A 19 -4.21 -10.85 -3.15
C PHE A 19 -3.40 -10.78 -4.46
N ASP A 20 -2.10 -10.47 -4.35
CA ASP A 20 -1.19 -10.27 -5.48
C ASP A 20 -0.29 -11.48 -5.79
N GLY A 21 -0.44 -12.59 -5.06
CA GLY A 21 0.30 -13.82 -5.31
C GLY A 21 1.66 -13.92 -4.61
N LEU A 22 2.03 -12.92 -3.80
CA LEU A 22 3.31 -12.90 -3.09
C LEU A 22 3.22 -13.55 -1.71
N SER A 23 4.29 -14.25 -1.31
CA SER A 23 4.32 -15.10 -0.10
C SER A 23 5.17 -14.57 1.05
N ALA A 24 5.85 -13.43 0.89
CA ALA A 24 6.65 -12.84 1.94
C ALA A 24 6.74 -11.31 1.82
N PHE A 25 7.19 -10.68 2.92
CA PHE A 25 7.37 -9.24 3.04
C PHE A 25 8.86 -8.90 3.10
N ASN A 26 9.38 -8.37 1.99
CA ASN A 26 10.75 -7.86 1.84
C ASN A 26 10.78 -6.86 0.67
N GLU A 27 11.91 -6.18 0.51
CA GLU A 27 12.10 -5.13 -0.50
C GLU A 27 11.88 -5.65 -1.93
N ARG A 28 12.33 -6.88 -2.24
CA ARG A 28 12.21 -7.45 -3.59
C ARG A 28 10.77 -7.80 -3.93
N GLN A 29 10.05 -8.43 -3.01
CA GLN A 29 8.65 -8.78 -3.23
C GLN A 29 7.76 -7.53 -3.27
N ALA A 30 8.02 -6.52 -2.45
CA ALA A 30 7.27 -5.27 -2.47
C ALA A 30 7.31 -4.55 -3.82
N ILE A 31 8.39 -4.71 -4.61
CA ILE A 31 8.49 -4.15 -5.98
C ILE A 31 7.50 -4.82 -6.95
N HIS A 32 7.17 -6.10 -6.71
CA HIS A 32 6.27 -6.88 -7.55
C HIS A 32 4.82 -6.91 -7.03
N GLY A 33 4.57 -6.29 -5.87
CA GLY A 33 3.27 -6.31 -5.22
C GLY A 33 2.23 -5.47 -5.94
N GLY A 34 0.96 -5.79 -5.71
CA GLY A 34 -0.17 -5.17 -6.42
C GLY A 34 -0.35 -3.67 -6.15
N LEU A 35 0.23 -3.14 -5.07
CA LEU A 35 0.21 -1.71 -4.74
C LEU A 35 1.11 -0.88 -5.67
N GLY A 36 2.13 -1.50 -6.27
CA GLY A 36 3.17 -0.79 -7.02
C GLY A 36 3.92 0.25 -6.18
N GLN A 37 4.57 1.19 -6.86
CA GLN A 37 5.24 2.32 -6.23
C GLN A 37 4.29 3.53 -6.18
N PHE A 38 4.09 4.09 -4.99
CA PHE A 38 3.23 5.25 -4.76
C PHE A 38 3.82 6.17 -3.69
N GLU A 39 3.34 7.41 -3.64
CA GLU A 39 3.78 8.37 -2.63
C GLU A 39 3.12 8.09 -1.27
N ALA A 40 3.91 8.15 -0.20
CA ALA A 40 3.46 7.83 1.16
C ALA A 40 2.26 8.68 1.63
N GLN A 41 2.07 9.89 1.07
CA GLN A 41 0.90 10.73 1.39
C GLN A 41 -0.45 10.06 1.06
N TYR A 42 -0.48 9.13 0.11
CA TYR A 42 -1.70 8.41 -0.28
C TYR A 42 -1.99 7.18 0.61
N LEU A 43 -1.06 6.77 1.47
CA LEU A 43 -1.20 5.58 2.30
C LEU A 43 -2.45 5.64 3.19
N MET A 44 -2.72 6.80 3.81
CA MET A 44 -3.89 6.97 4.67
C MET A 44 -5.19 6.79 3.88
N THR A 45 -5.27 7.37 2.68
CA THR A 45 -6.46 7.25 1.82
C THR A 45 -6.70 5.80 1.39
N LEU A 46 -5.63 5.06 1.03
CA LEU A 46 -5.71 3.64 0.71
C LEU A 46 -6.17 2.79 1.91
N ALA A 47 -5.67 3.10 3.11
CA ALA A 47 -6.11 2.43 4.35
C ALA A 47 -7.58 2.72 4.66
N LEU A 48 -8.03 3.97 4.52
CA LEU A 48 -9.44 4.35 4.73
C LEU A 48 -10.37 3.69 3.71
N ALA A 49 -9.97 3.58 2.45
CA ALA A 49 -10.73 2.86 1.43
C ALA A 49 -10.91 1.39 1.82
N ASN A 50 -9.82 0.73 2.25
CA ASN A 50 -9.84 -0.66 2.69
C ASN A 50 -10.59 -0.90 4.00
N ALA A 51 -10.78 0.15 4.81
CA ALA A 51 -11.61 0.14 6.01
C ALA A 51 -13.08 0.51 5.75
N GLY A 52 -13.47 0.79 4.51
CA GLY A 52 -14.83 1.26 4.18
C GLY A 52 -15.15 2.66 4.72
N ARG A 53 -14.12 3.46 5.02
CA ARG A 53 -14.25 4.81 5.61
C ARG A 53 -14.01 5.93 4.60
N LEU A 54 -13.97 5.60 3.31
CA LEU A 54 -13.82 6.57 2.23
C LEU A 54 -15.20 6.91 1.65
N GLY A 55 -15.59 8.18 1.73
CA GLY A 55 -16.82 8.68 1.11
C GLY A 55 -16.65 8.95 -0.39
N LYS A 56 -17.77 8.98 -1.12
CA LYS A 56 -17.78 9.44 -2.51
C LYS A 56 -17.56 10.95 -2.56
N TYR A 57 -16.74 11.42 -3.51
CA TYR A 57 -16.58 12.85 -3.76
C TYR A 57 -17.86 13.44 -4.39
N GLY A 58 -18.39 14.52 -3.81
CA GLY A 58 -19.59 15.21 -4.30
C GLY A 58 -20.93 14.62 -3.82
N ALA A 59 -20.93 13.91 -2.69
CA ALA A 59 -22.14 13.45 -1.99
C ALA A 59 -22.57 14.45 -0.90
#